data_AF-A0A950M7B0-F1
#
_entry.id   AF-A0A950M7B0-F1
#
_cell.length_a   1.000
_cell.length_b   1.000
_cell.length_c   1.000
_cell.angle_alpha   90.00
_cell.angle_beta   90.00
_cell.angle_gamma   90.00
#
_symmetry.space_group_name_H-M   'P 1'
#
loop_
_entity.id
_entity.type
_entity.pdbx_description
1 polymer ?
#
loop_
_entity_poly.entity_id
_entity_poly.type
_entity_poly.pdbx_seq_one_letter_code
_entity_poly.pdbx_strand_id
1 'polypeptide(L)'
;MNRQEVVSLYETISVLTEQMVTAAKNANWVQLAALETQCALHIETIKGSDKEPVQGEMRERKIRIIQKILADDREIRNITEPWMQRLSKQISST
;
A
#
# COMPACT_ATOMS: atom_id res chain seq x y z
N MET A 1 -15.75 -8.28 -13.01
CA MET A 1 -15.48 -8.37 -11.57
C MET A 1 -16.71 -7.84 -10.84
N ASN A 2 -17.27 -8.61 -9.91
CA ASN A 2 -18.42 -8.20 -9.12
C ASN A 2 -17.98 -7.32 -7.93
N ARG A 3 -18.94 -6.70 -7.23
CA ARG A 3 -18.66 -5.76 -6.14
C ARG A 3 -17.93 -6.40 -4.96
N GLN A 4 -18.18 -7.68 -4.70
CA GLN A 4 -17.52 -8.42 -3.62
C GLN A 4 -16.04 -8.66 -3.96
N GLU A 5 -15.74 -9.02 -5.20
CA GLU A 5 -14.37 -9.20 -5.69
C GLU A 5 -13.56 -7.90 -5.62
N VAL A 6 -14.18 -6.74 -5.89
CA VAL A 6 -13.54 -5.43 -5.71
C VAL A 6 -13.17 -5.20 -4.24
N VAL A 7 -14.11 -5.41 -3.31
CA VAL A 7 -13.83 -5.23 -1.87
C VAL A 7 -12.72 -6.18 -1.41
N SER A 8 -12.76 -7.44 -1.82
CA SER A 8 -11.71 -8.42 -1.49
C SER A 8 -10.33 -8.00 -2.01
N LEU A 9 -10.23 -7.38 -3.19
CA LEU A 9 -8.95 -6.86 -3.68
C LEU A 9 -8.41 -5.73 -2.80
N TYR A 10 -9.27 -4.81 -2.36
CA TYR A 10 -8.86 -3.78 -1.41
C TYR A 10 -8.37 -4.39 -0.08
N GLU A 11 -9.01 -5.45 0.40
CA GLU A 11 -8.58 -6.17 1.61
C GLU A 11 -7.20 -6.80 1.42
N THR A 12 -6.95 -7.43 0.28
CA THR A 12 -5.62 -7.95 -0.07
C THR A 12 -4.57 -6.85 -0.05
N ILE A 13 -4.85 -5.69 -0.64
CA ILE A 13 -3.91 -4.54 -0.61
C ILE A 13 -3.68 -4.04 0.82
N SER A 14 -4.73 -4.02 1.64
CA SER A 14 -4.60 -3.63 3.05
C SER A 14 -3.71 -4.57 3.85
N VAL A 15 -3.77 -5.87 3.58
CA VAL A 15 -2.86 -6.85 4.20
C VAL A 15 -1.43 -6.66 3.69
N LEU A 16 -1.24 -6.40 2.39
CA LEU A 16 0.08 -6.16 1.81
C LEU A 16 0.74 -4.90 2.38
N THR A 17 -0.02 -3.81 2.52
CA THR A 17 0.49 -2.55 3.08
C THR A 17 0.85 -2.67 4.56
N GLU A 18 0.13 -3.47 5.34
CA GLU A 18 0.51 -3.81 6.71
C GLU A 18 1.81 -4.64 6.78
N GLN A 19 2.00 -5.58 5.86
CA GLN A 19 3.27 -6.31 5.73
C GLN A 19 4.41 -5.39 5.32
N MET A 20 4.16 -4.39 4.47
CA MET A 20 5.13 -3.37 4.09
C MET A 20 5.54 -2.51 5.29
N VAL A 21 4.60 -2.09 6.14
CA VAL A 21 4.92 -1.39 7.41
C VAL A 21 5.85 -2.26 8.27
N THR A 22 5.55 -3.55 8.39
CA THR A 22 6.38 -4.49 9.16
C THR A 22 7.78 -4.64 8.57
N ALA A 23 7.90 -4.79 7.25
CA ALA A 23 9.17 -4.87 6.55
C ALA A 23 10.00 -3.57 6.72
N ALA A 24 9.36 -2.40 6.60
CA ALA A 24 10.00 -1.11 6.81
C ALA A 24 10.52 -0.95 8.24
N LYS A 25 9.71 -1.31 9.26
CA LYS A 25 10.13 -1.28 10.68
C LYS A 25 11.34 -2.15 10.96
N ASN A 26 11.44 -3.30 10.27
CA ASN A 26 12.56 -4.23 10.40
C ASN A 26 13.73 -3.90 9.46
N ALA A 27 13.69 -2.78 8.73
CA ALA A 27 14.66 -2.41 7.70
C ALA A 27 14.90 -3.52 6.64
N ASN A 28 13.90 -4.37 6.39
CA ASN A 28 13.96 -5.41 5.38
C ASN A 28 13.58 -4.85 4.00
N TRP A 29 14.51 -4.10 3.40
CA TRP A 29 14.27 -3.37 2.16
C TRP A 29 13.98 -4.27 0.95
N VAL A 30 14.57 -5.47 0.92
CA VAL A 30 14.32 -6.45 -0.14
C VAL A 30 12.87 -6.93 -0.09
N GLN A 31 12.39 -7.28 1.11
CA GLN A 31 10.98 -7.66 1.29
C GLN A 31 10.04 -6.49 1.02
N LEU A 32 10.39 -5.28 1.45
CA LEU A 32 9.59 -4.08 1.21
C LEU A 32 9.38 -3.84 -0.31
N ALA A 33 10.44 -3.92 -1.11
CA ALA A 33 10.36 -3.75 -2.57
C ALA A 33 9.57 -4.87 -3.26
N ALA A 34 9.71 -6.12 -2.78
CA ALA A 34 8.93 -7.25 -3.30
C ALA A 34 7.42 -7.10 -3.00
N LEU A 35 7.07 -6.60 -1.82
CA LEU A 35 5.68 -6.32 -1.43
C LEU A 35 5.10 -5.11 -2.20
N GLU A 36 5.89 -4.07 -2.44
CA GLU A 36 5.50 -2.92 -3.27
C GLU A 36 5.13 -3.37 -4.70
N THR A 37 5.94 -4.25 -5.28
CA THR A 37 5.66 -4.81 -6.62
C THR A 37 4.34 -5.59 -6.65
N GLN A 38 4.07 -6.40 -5.63
CA GLN A 38 2.79 -7.12 -5.51
C GLN A 38 1.61 -6.15 -5.34
N CYS A 39 1.76 -5.13 -4.49
CA CYS A 39 0.76 -4.10 -4.28
C CYS A 39 0.40 -3.37 -5.59
N ALA A 40 1.41 -3.00 -6.39
CA ALA A 40 1.22 -2.36 -7.68
C ALA A 40 0.38 -3.21 -8.66
N LEU A 41 0.63 -4.53 -8.72
CA LEU A 41 -0.16 -5.44 -9.57
C LEU A 41 -1.65 -5.47 -9.18
N HIS A 42 -1.95 -5.47 -7.89
CA HIS A 42 -3.33 -5.44 -7.40
C HIS A 42 -4.00 -4.08 -7.67
N ILE A 43 -3.27 -2.96 -7.53
CA ILE A 43 -3.77 -1.62 -7.84
C ILE A 43 -4.14 -1.49 -9.32
N GLU A 44 -3.29 -1.99 -10.23
CA GLU A 44 -3.59 -1.99 -11.67
C GLU A 44 -4.84 -2.81 -12.01
N THR A 45 -5.04 -3.93 -11.32
CA THR A 45 -6.26 -4.76 -11.46
C THR A 45 -7.52 -3.99 -11.05
N ILE A 46 -7.45 -3.20 -9.98
CA ILE A 46 -8.55 -2.35 -9.53
C ILE A 46 -8.85 -1.25 -10.54
N LYS A 47 -7.83 -0.54 -11.05
CA LYS A 47 -8.01 0.53 -12.05
C LYS A 47 -8.73 0.05 -13.31
N GLY A 48 -8.50 -1.20 -13.73
CA GLY A 48 -9.19 -1.80 -14.87
C GLY A 48 -10.64 -2.23 -14.61
N SER A 49 -11.02 -2.41 -13.34
CA SER A 49 -12.24 -3.12 -12.94
C SER A 49 -13.26 -2.27 -12.17
N ASP A 50 -12.87 -1.13 -11.60
CA ASP A 50 -13.73 -0.27 -10.76
C ASP A 50 -14.67 0.61 -11.62
N LYS A 51 -15.51 -0.03 -12.45
CA LYS A 51 -16.44 0.66 -13.37
C LYS A 51 -17.86 0.81 -12.81
N GLU A 52 -18.22 0.06 -11.77
CA GLU A 52 -19.53 0.15 -11.13
C GLU A 52 -19.43 0.66 -9.68
N PRO A 53 -20.25 1.65 -9.28
CA PRO A 53 -20.25 2.13 -7.91
C PRO A 53 -20.68 1.05 -6.91
N VAL A 54 -19.87 0.85 -5.88
CA VAL A 54 -20.26 0.07 -4.69
C VAL A 54 -21.21 0.93 -3.83
N GLN A 55 -22.33 0.36 -3.39
CA GLN A 55 -23.38 1.07 -2.63
C GLN A 55 -23.57 0.48 -1.23
N GLY A 56 -24.19 1.26 -0.33
CA GLY A 56 -24.55 0.82 1.02
C GLY A 56 -23.36 0.42 1.88
N GLU A 57 -23.53 -0.62 2.69
CA GLU A 57 -22.53 -1.13 3.64
C GLU A 57 -21.18 -1.49 2.98
N MET A 58 -21.21 -1.99 1.75
CA MET A 58 -19.99 -2.33 1.00
C MET A 58 -19.17 -1.09 0.63
N ARG A 59 -19.82 0.06 0.44
CA ARG A 59 -19.13 1.34 0.21
C ARG A 59 -18.39 1.78 1.46
N GLU A 60 -19.03 1.68 2.62
CA GLU A 60 -18.40 2.03 3.90
C GLU A 60 -17.23 1.12 4.22
N ARG A 61 -17.37 -0.18 3.96
CA ARG A 61 -16.26 -1.15 4.08
C ARG A 61 -15.10 -0.78 3.17
N LYS A 62 -15.35 -0.50 1.88
CA LYS A 62 -14.32 -0.02 0.94
C LYS A 62 -13.61 1.24 1.45
N ILE A 63 -14.35 2.21 1.99
CA ILE A 63 -13.76 3.45 2.54
C ILE A 63 -12.84 3.16 3.73
N ARG A 64 -13.28 2.33 4.70
CA ARG A 64 -12.46 1.95 5.85
C ARG A 64 -11.14 1.31 5.42
N ILE A 65 -11.20 0.43 4.42
CA ILE A 65 -10.02 -0.25 3.89
C ILE A 65 -9.07 0.75 3.23
N ILE A 66 -9.59 1.67 2.39
CA ILE A 66 -8.77 2.72 1.76
C ILE A 66 -8.10 3.61 2.82
N GLN A 67 -8.80 3.98 3.88
CA GLN A 67 -8.23 4.76 4.97
C GLN A 67 -7.07 4.04 5.68
N LYS A 68 -7.20 2.72 5.90
CA LYS A 68 -6.11 1.90 6.45
C LYS A 68 -4.90 1.86 5.51
N ILE A 69 -5.10 1.59 4.22
CA ILE A 69 -4.04 1.61 3.20
C ILE A 69 -3.28 2.95 3.22
N LEU A 70 -4.00 4.07 3.23
CA LEU A 70 -3.39 5.40 3.27
C LEU A 70 -2.63 5.70 4.57
N ALA A 71 -3.08 5.14 5.70
CA ALA A 71 -2.38 5.26 6.97
C ALA A 71 -1.08 4.44 6.95
N ASP A 72 -1.14 3.21 6.46
CA ASP A 72 0.00 2.31 6.32
C ASP A 72 1.05 2.92 5.35
N ASP A 73 0.63 3.48 4.21
CA ASP A 73 1.49 4.21 3.28
C ASP A 73 2.21 5.41 3.93
N ARG A 74 1.50 6.17 4.77
CA ARG A 74 2.08 7.29 5.50
C ARG A 74 3.14 6.79 6.49
N GLU A 75 2.88 5.70 7.19
CA GLU A 75 3.83 5.11 8.13
C GLU A 75 5.09 4.61 7.42
N ILE A 76 4.94 3.97 6.26
CA ILE A 76 6.08 3.53 5.43
C ILE A 76 6.95 4.74 5.05
N ARG A 77 6.36 5.83 4.57
CA ARG A 77 7.13 7.05 4.22
C ARG A 77 7.86 7.65 5.43
N ASN A 78 7.20 7.70 6.59
CA ASN A 78 7.84 8.19 7.81
C ASN A 78 9.08 7.39 8.21
N ILE A 79 9.12 6.10 7.87
CA ILE A 79 10.27 5.22 8.13
C ILE A 79 11.35 5.38 7.06
N THR A 80 10.97 5.40 5.77
CA THR A 80 11.91 5.34 4.65
C THR A 80 12.54 6.70 4.33
N GLU A 81 11.79 7.79 4.45
CA GLU A 81 12.21 9.13 4.01
C GLU A 81 13.40 9.69 4.79
N PRO A 82 13.49 9.57 6.13
CA PRO A 82 14.66 10.04 6.87
C PRO A 82 15.95 9.31 6.48
N TRP A 83 15.90 8.00 6.24
CA TRP A 83 17.07 7.22 5.83
C TRP A 83 17.55 7.62 4.43
N MET A 84 16.63 7.80 3.48
CA MET A 84 16.97 8.26 2.14
C MET A 84 17.60 9.65 2.14
N GLN A 85 17.11 10.58 2.96
CA GLN A 85 17.72 11.90 3.14
C GLN A 85 19.13 11.84 3.73
N ARG A 86 19.40 10.87 4.63
CA ARG A 86 20.75 10.66 5.17
C ARG A 86 21.68 10.09 4.11
N LEU A 87 21.23 9.11 3.35
CA LEU A 87 22.02 8.48 2.29
C LEU A 87 22.39 9.49 1.19
N SER A 88 21.44 10.32 0.75
CA SER A 88 21.69 11.34 -0.27
C SER A 88 22.75 12.34 0.17
N LYS A 89 22.70 12.81 1.42
CA LYS A 89 23.74 13.69 1.99
C LYS A 89 25.14 13.04 1.97
N GLN A 90 25.24 11.74 2.26
CA GLN A 90 26.53 11.04 2.24
C GLN A 90 27.08 10.91 0.82
N ILE A 91 26.23 10.56 -0.15
CA ILE A 91 26.64 10.39 -1.55
C ILE A 91 26.98 11.75 -2.21
N SER A 92 26.29 12.83 -1.87
CA SER A 92 26.59 14.17 -2.40
C SER A 92 27.77 14.87 -1.73
N SER A 93 28.31 14.30 -0.65
CA SER A 93 29.49 14.83 0.06
C SER A 93 30.83 14.24 -0.40
N THR A 94 30.78 13.37 -1.42
CA THR A 94 31.93 12.75 -2.11
C THR A 94 31.99 13.21 -3.56
#